data_AF-A0A0P9NWV9-F1
#
_entry.id   AF-A0A0P9NWV9-F1
#
_cell.length_a   1.000
_cell.length_b   1.000
_cell.length_c   1.000
_cell.angle_alpha   90.00
_cell.angle_beta   90.00
_cell.angle_gamma   90.00
#
_symmetry.space_group_name_H-M   'P 1'
#
loop_
_entity.id
_entity.type
_entity.pdbx_description
1 polymer ?
#
loop_
_entity_poly.entity_id
_entity_poly.type
_entity_poly.pdbx_seq_one_letter_code
_entity_poly.pdbx_strand_id
1 'polypeptide(L)'
;MIQLAGDAKEMLIWSGDRHILDLSGWNILAFMTICRAIWAAWLRSTPDEELQKTNLPEISMDKQVIGIYEASRIWADKLREGADGDKRLSFINSLGAWLSTSIRNDRSLSYPGHTGFSIFKRDFEKSLPVTDLLKSCRDQGDLIESEHTTKSLDGIPRIKWYLNPLLCPYFRIPHVRTKEPIYTTLAELNDILVGNSPSTRVKNIEDFDPPIQSELF
;
A
#
# COMPACT_ATOMS: atom_id res chain seq x y z
N MET A 1 -10.07 5.09 -17.55
CA MET A 1 -10.55 5.83 -16.36
C MET A 1 -9.40 6.25 -15.44
N ILE A 2 -8.42 5.38 -15.13
CA ILE A 2 -7.26 5.73 -14.27
C ILE A 2 -6.31 6.78 -14.91
N GLN A 3 -6.10 6.75 -16.23
CA GLN A 3 -5.22 7.70 -16.95
C GLN A 3 -5.70 9.17 -16.88
N LEU A 4 -6.97 9.42 -17.19
CA LEU A 4 -7.54 10.78 -17.12
C LEU A 4 -7.54 11.32 -15.67
N ALA A 5 -7.82 10.46 -14.70
CA ALA A 5 -7.78 10.83 -13.28
C ALA A 5 -6.34 11.07 -12.77
N GLY A 6 -5.36 10.30 -13.24
CA GLY A 6 -3.94 10.47 -12.90
C GLY A 6 -3.37 11.80 -13.39
N ASP A 7 -3.70 12.20 -14.62
CA ASP A 7 -3.28 13.49 -15.20
C ASP A 7 -4.05 14.68 -14.61
N ALA A 8 -5.30 14.49 -14.22
CA ALA A 8 -6.13 15.52 -13.56
C ALA A 8 -5.89 15.61 -12.03
N LYS A 9 -5.01 14.78 -11.45
CA LYS A 9 -4.86 14.57 -9.99
C LYS A 9 -6.19 14.23 -9.30
N GLU A 10 -7.14 13.70 -10.05
CA GLU A 10 -8.45 13.33 -9.52
C GLU A 10 -8.31 12.17 -8.55
N MET A 11 -9.11 12.29 -7.51
CA MET A 11 -9.11 11.42 -6.37
C MET A 11 -9.74 10.07 -6.77
N LEU A 12 -9.06 8.95 -6.52
CA LEU A 12 -9.71 7.64 -6.62
C LEU A 12 -10.89 7.61 -5.64
N ILE A 13 -12.07 7.30 -6.14
CA ILE A 13 -13.29 7.28 -5.34
C ILE A 13 -13.40 5.92 -4.67
N TRP A 14 -13.29 5.89 -3.35
CA TRP A 14 -13.58 4.71 -2.52
C TRP A 14 -14.88 4.93 -1.77
N SER A 15 -15.85 4.07 -2.04
CA SER A 15 -17.18 4.06 -1.43
C SER A 15 -17.86 2.71 -1.65
N GLY A 16 -18.91 2.43 -0.89
CA GLY A 16 -19.63 1.16 -0.93
C GLY A 16 -19.00 0.10 -0.05
N ASP A 17 -19.81 -0.92 0.24
CA ASP A 17 -19.46 -2.10 1.03
C ASP A 17 -18.18 -2.79 0.55
N ARG A 18 -18.06 -2.99 -0.77
CA ARG A 18 -16.90 -3.64 -1.39
C ARG A 18 -15.59 -2.93 -1.03
N HIS A 19 -15.55 -1.61 -1.19
CA HIS A 19 -14.35 -0.84 -0.87
C HIS A 19 -14.07 -0.80 0.63
N ILE A 20 -15.10 -0.72 1.47
CA ILE A 20 -14.94 -0.80 2.93
C ILE A 20 -14.28 -2.12 3.31
N LEU A 21 -14.76 -3.24 2.77
CA LEU A 21 -14.22 -4.57 3.05
C LEU A 21 -12.79 -4.73 2.48
N ASP A 22 -12.57 -4.37 1.22
CA ASP A 22 -11.27 -4.54 0.56
C ASP A 22 -10.18 -3.66 1.22
N LEU A 23 -10.50 -2.40 1.57
CA LEU A 23 -9.58 -1.50 2.28
C LEU A 23 -9.31 -1.93 3.73
N SER A 24 -10.20 -2.72 4.33
CA SER A 24 -9.95 -3.28 5.66
C SER A 24 -8.88 -4.36 5.64
N GLY A 25 -8.60 -4.98 4.49
CA GLY A 25 -7.53 -5.98 4.35
C GLY A 25 -7.66 -7.16 5.32
N TRP A 26 -8.89 -7.56 5.65
CA TRP A 26 -9.21 -8.59 6.67
C TRP A 26 -8.77 -8.24 8.11
N ASN A 27 -8.47 -6.97 8.38
CA ASN A 27 -8.17 -6.45 9.70
C ASN A 27 -9.42 -5.80 10.31
N ILE A 28 -9.94 -6.36 11.40
CA ILE A 28 -11.14 -5.85 12.07
C ILE A 28 -10.95 -4.44 12.63
N LEU A 29 -9.75 -4.07 13.08
CA LEU A 29 -9.46 -2.73 13.57
C LEU A 29 -9.49 -1.71 12.43
N ALA A 30 -8.98 -2.08 11.24
CA ALA A 30 -9.09 -1.26 10.04
C ALA A 30 -10.56 -1.08 9.64
N PHE A 31 -11.35 -2.17 9.62
CA PHE A 31 -12.78 -2.14 9.35
C PHE A 31 -13.54 -1.20 10.29
N MET A 32 -13.37 -1.37 11.60
CA MET A 32 -14.02 -0.52 12.59
C MET A 32 -13.57 0.94 12.48
N THR A 33 -12.31 1.19 12.11
CA THR A 33 -11.79 2.55 11.89
C THR A 33 -12.48 3.22 10.70
N ILE A 34 -12.66 2.48 9.58
CA ILE A 34 -13.38 2.97 8.40
C ILE A 34 -14.84 3.25 8.76
N CYS A 35 -15.56 2.29 9.35
CA CYS A 35 -16.96 2.46 9.72
C CYS A 35 -17.17 3.67 10.65
N ARG A 36 -16.31 3.82 11.68
CA ARG A 36 -16.37 4.94 12.61
C ARG A 36 -16.13 6.29 11.92
N ALA A 37 -15.18 6.36 11.00
CA ALA A 37 -14.88 7.60 10.29
C ALA A 37 -15.99 7.98 9.31
N ILE A 38 -16.57 7.01 8.58
CA ILE A 38 -17.74 7.20 7.72
C ILE A 38 -18.93 7.71 8.54
N TRP A 39 -19.21 7.07 9.68
CA TRP A 39 -20.27 7.49 10.58
C TRP A 39 -20.05 8.91 11.10
N ALA A 40 -18.83 9.25 11.51
CA ALA A 40 -18.48 10.58 11.98
C ALA A 40 -18.62 11.65 10.87
N ALA A 41 -18.23 11.32 9.64
CA ALA A 41 -18.40 12.20 8.48
C ALA A 41 -19.87 12.46 8.18
N TRP A 42 -20.72 11.44 8.25
CA TRP A 42 -22.17 11.57 8.13
C TRP A 42 -22.73 12.48 9.23
N LEU A 43 -22.51 12.14 10.51
CA LEU A 43 -23.00 12.92 11.66
C LEU A 43 -22.66 14.42 11.58
N ARG A 44 -21.44 14.79 11.15
CA ARG A 44 -21.03 16.21 11.05
C ARG A 44 -21.80 17.00 9.99
N SER A 45 -22.43 16.32 9.06
CA SER A 45 -23.10 16.92 7.90
C SER A 45 -24.61 16.71 7.87
N THR A 46 -25.14 15.95 8.81
CA THR A 46 -26.57 15.65 8.92
C THR A 46 -27.21 16.61 9.94
N PRO A 47 -28.25 17.36 9.56
CA PRO A 47 -28.97 18.23 10.50
C PRO A 47 -29.65 17.45 11.63
N ASP A 48 -29.76 18.06 12.81
CA ASP A 48 -30.37 17.42 13.99
C ASP A 48 -31.81 16.94 13.75
N GLU A 49 -32.58 17.68 12.93
CA GLU A 49 -33.95 17.29 12.56
C GLU A 49 -34.01 15.98 11.76
N GLU A 50 -32.99 15.72 10.94
CA GLU A 50 -32.87 14.48 10.17
C GLU A 50 -32.38 13.34 11.06
N LEU A 51 -31.44 13.62 11.97
CA LEU A 51 -30.95 12.64 12.96
C LEU A 51 -32.10 12.12 13.84
N GLN A 52 -32.99 12.99 14.30
CA GLN A 52 -34.14 12.59 15.15
C GLN A 52 -35.14 11.68 14.44
N LYS A 53 -35.21 11.73 13.10
CA LYS A 53 -36.15 10.95 12.27
C LYS A 53 -35.52 9.65 11.75
N THR A 54 -34.21 9.49 11.89
CA THR A 54 -33.46 8.39 11.27
C THR A 54 -33.34 7.20 12.23
N ASN A 55 -33.89 6.04 11.82
CA ASN A 55 -33.72 4.78 12.56
C ASN A 55 -32.45 4.02 12.12
N LEU A 56 -32.14 4.04 10.82
CA LEU A 56 -30.91 3.51 10.24
C LEU A 56 -30.46 4.48 9.15
N PRO A 57 -29.21 4.98 9.18
CA PRO A 57 -28.81 6.00 8.24
C PRO A 57 -28.51 5.41 6.87
N GLU A 58 -29.01 6.08 5.84
CA GLU A 58 -28.53 5.92 4.48
C GLU A 58 -27.38 6.91 4.26
N ILE A 59 -26.14 6.39 4.29
CA ILE A 59 -24.95 7.23 4.18
C ILE A 59 -24.57 7.39 2.71
N SER A 60 -24.69 8.60 2.19
CA SER A 60 -24.38 8.94 0.79
C SER A 60 -22.89 8.75 0.46
N MET A 61 -22.62 8.55 -0.83
CA MET A 61 -21.28 8.26 -1.36
C MET A 61 -20.23 9.28 -0.94
N ASP A 62 -20.56 10.57 -0.97
CA ASP A 62 -19.64 11.66 -0.60
C ASP A 62 -19.16 11.52 0.85
N LYS A 63 -20.05 11.15 1.78
CA LYS A 63 -19.68 10.94 3.20
C LYS A 63 -18.80 9.71 3.37
N GLN A 64 -19.07 8.65 2.62
CA GLN A 64 -18.24 7.45 2.64
C GLN A 64 -16.83 7.74 2.15
N VAL A 65 -16.69 8.49 1.04
CA VAL A 65 -15.39 8.93 0.52
C VAL A 65 -14.63 9.73 1.57
N ILE A 66 -15.25 10.74 2.16
CA ILE A 66 -14.64 11.57 3.21
C ILE A 66 -14.20 10.69 4.38
N GLY A 67 -15.08 9.82 4.88
CA GLY A 67 -14.78 8.93 6.00
C GLY A 67 -13.64 7.95 5.71
N ILE A 68 -13.56 7.38 4.52
CA ILE A 68 -12.47 6.49 4.12
C ILE A 68 -11.13 7.24 4.08
N TYR A 69 -11.12 8.47 3.55
CA TYR A 69 -9.92 9.31 3.55
C TYR A 69 -9.48 9.68 4.98
N GLU A 70 -10.41 10.01 5.85
CA GLU A 70 -10.13 10.28 7.26
C GLU A 70 -9.60 9.05 7.99
N ALA A 71 -10.22 7.88 7.78
CA ALA A 71 -9.75 6.62 8.34
C ALA A 71 -8.33 6.28 7.90
N SER A 72 -8.04 6.45 6.61
CA SER A 72 -6.71 6.22 6.03
C SER A 72 -5.66 7.15 6.63
N ARG A 73 -6.00 8.44 6.81
CA ARG A 73 -5.12 9.41 7.47
C ARG A 73 -4.88 9.07 8.94
N ILE A 74 -5.93 8.74 9.68
CA ILE A 74 -5.81 8.28 11.08
C ILE A 74 -4.90 7.06 11.16
N TRP A 75 -5.04 6.12 10.22
CA TRP A 75 -4.18 4.94 10.15
C TRP A 75 -2.72 5.29 9.86
N ALA A 76 -2.47 6.23 8.94
CA ALA A 76 -1.14 6.73 8.64
C ALA A 76 -0.49 7.45 9.84
N ASP A 77 -1.26 8.21 10.61
CA ASP A 77 -0.76 8.90 11.81
C ASP A 77 -0.34 7.89 12.90
N LYS A 78 -1.02 6.74 12.98
CA LYS A 78 -0.72 5.64 13.91
C LYS A 78 0.56 4.86 13.58
N LEU A 79 1.16 5.05 12.41
CA LEU A 79 2.43 4.41 12.06
C LEU A 79 3.56 4.73 13.06
N ARG A 80 3.46 5.86 13.79
CA ARG A 80 4.43 6.23 14.84
C ARG A 80 4.27 5.43 16.13
N GLU A 81 3.17 4.72 16.33
CA GLU A 81 2.91 3.95 17.53
C GLU A 81 3.72 2.64 17.53
N GLY A 82 4.09 2.11 18.70
CA GLY A 82 4.80 0.83 18.81
C GLY A 82 6.30 0.88 18.49
N ALA A 83 6.91 -0.29 18.28
CA ALA A 83 8.35 -0.45 18.14
C ALA A 83 8.91 0.10 16.81
N ASP A 84 9.97 0.89 16.83
CA ASP A 84 10.54 1.56 15.64
C ASP A 84 9.61 2.57 14.94
N GLY A 85 8.57 3.09 15.62
CA GLY A 85 7.53 3.93 15.01
C GLY A 85 8.03 5.07 14.10
N ASP A 86 9.06 5.81 14.51
CA ASP A 86 9.62 6.89 13.68
C ASP A 86 10.27 6.36 12.39
N LYS A 87 10.99 5.24 12.47
CA LYS A 87 11.62 4.60 11.30
C LYS A 87 10.56 4.01 10.38
N ARG A 88 9.56 3.32 10.94
CA ARG A 88 8.45 2.74 10.16
C ARG A 88 7.67 3.82 9.44
N LEU A 89 7.28 4.88 10.14
CA LEU A 89 6.62 6.02 9.50
C LEU A 89 7.45 6.60 8.36
N SER A 90 8.73 6.90 8.61
CA SER A 90 9.61 7.49 7.59
C SER A 90 9.69 6.59 6.36
N PHE A 91 9.94 5.30 6.58
CA PHE A 91 10.05 4.31 5.52
C PHE A 91 8.73 4.14 4.74
N ILE A 92 7.59 3.99 5.43
CA ILE A 92 6.28 3.82 4.79
C ILE A 92 5.88 5.06 3.99
N ASN A 93 6.20 6.26 4.46
CA ASN A 93 5.97 7.49 3.69
C ASN A 93 6.81 7.53 2.41
N SER A 94 8.10 7.23 2.50
CA SER A 94 8.99 7.17 1.33
C SER A 94 8.55 6.07 0.35
N LEU A 95 8.20 4.89 0.87
CA LEU A 95 7.71 3.76 0.10
C LEU A 95 6.40 4.11 -0.62
N GLY A 96 5.43 4.68 0.08
CA GLY A 96 4.15 5.09 -0.48
C GLY A 96 4.31 6.17 -1.56
N ALA A 97 5.20 7.15 -1.35
CA ALA A 97 5.54 8.16 -2.35
C ALA A 97 6.20 7.55 -3.60
N TRP A 98 7.10 6.59 -3.42
CA TRP A 98 7.73 5.86 -4.52
C TRP A 98 6.72 5.04 -5.33
N LEU A 99 5.87 4.25 -4.67
CA LEU A 99 4.81 3.47 -5.34
C LEU A 99 3.85 4.37 -6.12
N SER A 100 3.41 5.46 -5.48
CA SER A 100 2.51 6.46 -6.08
C SER A 100 3.12 7.11 -7.32
N THR A 101 4.42 7.38 -7.30
CA THR A 101 5.14 7.96 -8.44
C THR A 101 5.34 6.93 -9.55
N SER A 102 5.69 5.69 -9.21
CA SER A 102 5.84 4.60 -10.17
C SER A 102 4.54 4.34 -10.94
N ILE A 103 3.38 4.36 -10.27
CA ILE A 103 2.08 4.20 -10.93
C ILE A 103 1.78 5.35 -11.89
N ARG A 104 2.02 6.60 -11.47
CA ARG A 104 1.77 7.78 -12.32
C ARG A 104 2.67 7.83 -13.56
N ASN A 105 3.89 7.29 -13.44
CA ASN A 105 4.85 7.28 -14.54
C ASN A 105 4.65 6.12 -15.53
N ASP A 106 3.85 5.10 -15.19
CA ASP A 106 3.51 3.98 -16.07
C ASP A 106 2.44 4.40 -17.11
N ARG A 107 2.88 5.17 -18.11
CA ARG A 107 2.01 5.75 -19.14
C ARG A 107 1.26 4.71 -19.98
N SER A 108 1.86 3.53 -20.19
CA SER A 108 1.25 2.46 -20.98
C SER A 108 0.21 1.65 -20.20
N LEU A 109 0.00 1.93 -18.90
CA LEU A 109 -0.81 1.12 -17.98
C LEU A 109 -0.50 -0.37 -18.12
N SER A 110 0.76 -0.71 -18.39
CA SER A 110 1.17 -2.10 -18.57
C SER A 110 1.26 -2.79 -17.21
N TYR A 111 1.43 -2.03 -16.13
CA TYR A 111 1.65 -2.47 -14.76
C TYR A 111 0.82 -1.71 -13.70
N PRO A 112 -0.51 -1.62 -13.82
CA PRO A 112 -1.38 -0.85 -12.92
C PRO A 112 -1.53 -1.43 -11.49
N GLY A 113 -0.71 -2.40 -11.08
CA GLY A 113 -0.83 -3.16 -9.82
C GLY A 113 0.25 -2.88 -8.77
N HIS A 114 1.10 -1.87 -8.97
CA HIS A 114 2.24 -1.54 -8.09
C HIS A 114 1.85 -0.90 -6.75
N THR A 115 1.14 -1.67 -5.92
CA THR A 115 0.82 -1.31 -4.51
C THR A 115 1.81 -1.95 -3.53
N GLY A 116 2.85 -2.56 -4.09
CA GLY A 116 3.80 -3.38 -3.38
C GLY A 116 5.03 -3.67 -4.22
N PHE A 117 5.99 -4.34 -3.59
CA PHE A 117 7.28 -4.70 -4.16
C PHE A 117 7.62 -6.16 -3.85
N SER A 118 8.63 -6.69 -4.52
CA SER A 118 9.11 -8.05 -4.29
C SER A 118 10.62 -8.13 -4.32
N ILE A 119 11.18 -8.78 -3.29
CA ILE A 119 12.61 -9.04 -3.12
C ILE A 119 12.87 -10.54 -3.08
N PHE A 120 14.09 -10.96 -3.39
CA PHE A 120 14.47 -12.36 -3.26
C PHE A 120 14.41 -12.84 -1.80
N LYS A 121 13.92 -14.06 -1.60
CA LYS A 121 13.85 -14.66 -0.26
C LYS A 121 15.23 -14.73 0.41
N ARG A 122 16.25 -15.16 -0.34
CA ARG A 122 17.65 -15.19 0.12
C ARG A 122 18.19 -13.83 0.58
N ASP A 123 17.69 -12.75 0.00
CA ASP A 123 18.11 -11.40 0.36
C ASP A 123 17.40 -10.94 1.62
N PHE A 124 16.11 -11.27 1.76
CA PHE A 124 15.37 -11.02 3.00
C PHE A 124 15.90 -11.80 4.21
N GLU A 125 16.44 -13.00 3.98
CA GLU A 125 17.05 -13.83 5.03
C GLU A 125 18.38 -13.27 5.55
N LYS A 126 19.00 -12.32 4.84
CA LYS A 126 20.17 -11.58 5.35
C LYS A 126 19.69 -10.63 6.45
N SER A 127 20.22 -10.76 7.67
CA SER A 127 19.88 -9.85 8.78
C SER A 127 20.51 -8.47 8.57
N LEU A 128 19.82 -7.61 7.84
CA LEU A 128 20.21 -6.23 7.53
C LEU A 128 19.21 -5.23 8.14
N PRO A 129 19.61 -3.97 8.36
CA PRO A 129 18.71 -2.95 8.94
C PRO A 129 17.38 -2.82 8.18
N VAL A 130 17.42 -2.84 6.84
CA VAL A 130 16.20 -2.75 6.02
C VAL A 130 15.31 -3.97 6.16
N THR A 131 15.86 -5.18 6.24
CA THR A 131 15.07 -6.41 6.40
C THR A 131 14.44 -6.51 7.78
N ASP A 132 15.14 -6.03 8.82
CA ASP A 132 14.60 -5.99 10.17
C ASP A 132 13.49 -4.95 10.30
N LEU A 133 13.63 -3.81 9.60
CA LEU A 133 12.55 -2.84 9.48
C LEU A 133 11.33 -3.40 8.74
N LEU A 134 11.53 -4.19 7.67
CA LEU A 134 10.42 -4.86 6.97
C LEU A 134 9.66 -5.82 7.88
N LYS A 135 10.35 -6.61 8.70
CA LYS A 135 9.73 -7.47 9.72
C LYS A 135 8.93 -6.63 10.72
N SER A 136 9.52 -5.54 11.22
CA SER A 136 8.84 -4.60 12.13
C SER A 136 7.56 -4.03 11.50
N CYS A 137 7.61 -3.55 10.26
CA CYS A 137 6.44 -3.06 9.52
C CYS A 137 5.36 -4.13 9.35
N ARG A 138 5.72 -5.40 9.11
CA ARG A 138 4.74 -6.50 9.04
C ARG A 138 4.10 -6.78 10.39
N ASP A 139 4.93 -6.89 11.43
CA ASP A 139 4.47 -7.25 12.77
C ASP A 139 3.54 -6.17 13.35
N GLN A 140 3.70 -4.92 12.91
CA GLN A 140 2.81 -3.79 13.25
C GLN A 140 1.64 -3.62 12.26
N GLY A 141 1.56 -4.41 11.20
CA GLY A 141 0.47 -4.39 10.22
C GLY A 141 0.53 -3.27 9.20
N ASP A 142 1.69 -2.62 9.05
CA ASP A 142 1.94 -1.57 8.05
C ASP A 142 2.15 -2.18 6.65
N LEU A 143 2.76 -3.36 6.61
CA LEU A 143 2.98 -4.17 5.41
C LEU A 143 2.31 -5.55 5.54
N ILE A 144 1.87 -6.07 4.40
CA ILE A 144 1.35 -7.42 4.25
C ILE A 144 2.38 -8.23 3.46
N GLU A 145 2.90 -9.27 4.11
CA GLU A 145 3.78 -10.27 3.52
C GLU A 145 2.93 -11.34 2.80
N SER A 146 3.37 -11.76 1.62
CA SER A 146 2.80 -12.90 0.89
C SER A 146 3.91 -13.65 0.17
N GLU A 147 3.81 -14.98 0.11
CA GLU A 147 4.70 -15.78 -0.71
C GLU A 147 4.58 -15.39 -2.19
N HIS A 148 5.71 -15.38 -2.91
CA HIS A 148 5.75 -15.17 -4.35
C HIS A 148 6.17 -16.48 -5.03
N THR A 149 5.21 -17.22 -5.57
CA THR A 149 5.48 -18.20 -6.61
C THR A 149 5.64 -17.44 -7.92
N THR A 150 6.88 -17.02 -8.23
CA THR A 150 7.13 -16.26 -9.46
C THR A 150 6.75 -17.12 -10.67
N LYS A 151 6.09 -16.52 -11.67
CA LYS A 151 5.85 -17.17 -12.97
C LYS A 151 7.08 -17.10 -13.89
N SER A 152 8.20 -16.68 -13.35
CA SER A 152 9.44 -16.44 -14.08
C SER A 152 10.18 -17.74 -14.34
N LEU A 153 10.88 -17.80 -15.48
CA LEU A 153 11.64 -18.97 -15.94
C LEU A 153 12.78 -19.38 -14.98
N ASP A 154 13.22 -18.46 -14.12
CA ASP A 154 14.29 -18.67 -13.14
C ASP A 154 13.84 -19.46 -11.89
N GLY A 155 12.53 -19.50 -11.60
CA GLY A 155 11.96 -20.22 -10.45
C GLY A 155 12.47 -19.75 -9.07
N ILE A 156 13.13 -18.59 -9.00
CA ILE A 156 13.80 -18.16 -7.77
C ILE A 156 12.76 -17.63 -6.76
N PRO A 157 12.71 -18.17 -5.53
CA PRO A 157 11.74 -17.74 -4.52
C PRO A 157 11.89 -16.26 -4.16
N ARG A 158 10.75 -15.55 -4.14
CA ARG A 158 10.65 -14.16 -3.71
C ARG A 158 9.58 -14.00 -2.64
N ILE A 159 9.61 -12.87 -1.95
CA ILE A 159 8.57 -12.45 -1.02
C ILE A 159 7.91 -11.21 -1.60
N LYS A 160 6.57 -11.16 -1.59
CA LYS A 160 5.79 -9.97 -1.95
C LYS A 160 5.46 -9.19 -0.70
N TRP A 161 5.60 -7.87 -0.79
CA TRP A 161 5.29 -6.93 0.26
C TRP A 161 4.31 -5.91 -0.28
N TYR A 162 3.16 -5.76 0.36
CA TYR A 162 2.16 -4.79 -0.01
C TYR A 162 1.90 -3.83 1.14
N LEU A 163 1.60 -2.57 0.82
CA LEU A 163 1.04 -1.68 1.84
C LEU A 163 -0.27 -2.26 2.38
N ASN A 164 -0.53 -2.00 3.67
CA ASN A 164 -1.86 -2.21 4.21
C ASN A 164 -2.89 -1.46 3.33
N PRO A 165 -3.97 -2.11 2.85
CA PRO A 165 -4.93 -1.49 1.96
C PRO A 165 -5.52 -0.18 2.49
N LEU A 166 -5.65 -0.02 3.80
CA LEU A 166 -6.14 1.22 4.42
C LEU A 166 -5.15 2.40 4.25
N LEU A 167 -3.88 2.16 3.92
CA LEU A 167 -2.92 3.22 3.58
C LEU A 167 -3.03 3.68 2.12
N CYS A 168 -3.66 2.89 1.24
CA CYS A 168 -3.76 3.20 -0.18
C CYS A 168 -4.45 4.56 -0.45
N PRO A 169 -5.55 4.92 0.26
CA PRO A 169 -6.16 6.23 0.08
C PRO A 169 -5.26 7.41 0.42
N TYR A 170 -4.52 7.31 1.53
CA TYR A 170 -3.55 8.32 1.96
C TYR A 170 -2.48 8.57 0.89
N PHE A 171 -1.92 7.51 0.31
CA PHE A 171 -0.92 7.60 -0.77
C PHE A 171 -1.49 7.82 -2.17
N ARG A 172 -2.82 7.85 -2.30
CA ARG A 172 -3.56 7.97 -3.57
C ARG A 172 -3.16 6.91 -4.59
N ILE A 173 -3.02 5.67 -4.13
CA ILE A 173 -2.75 4.49 -4.96
C ILE A 173 -3.98 3.57 -4.95
N PRO A 174 -4.24 2.76 -5.98
CA PRO A 174 -5.28 1.74 -5.92
C PRO A 174 -4.97 0.73 -4.80
N HIS A 175 -5.98 0.07 -4.23
CA HIS A 175 -5.77 -1.04 -3.29
C HIS A 175 -5.83 -2.41 -3.99
N VAL A 176 -6.41 -2.47 -5.20
CA VAL A 176 -6.59 -3.70 -5.97
C VAL A 176 -5.26 -4.16 -6.55
N ARG A 177 -4.89 -5.41 -6.26
CA ARG A 177 -3.63 -6.04 -6.69
C ARG A 177 -3.81 -6.78 -8.02
N THR A 178 -3.92 -6.03 -9.12
CA THR A 178 -4.26 -6.59 -10.45
C THR A 178 -3.05 -7.15 -11.23
N LYS A 179 -1.82 -6.81 -10.83
CA LYS A 179 -0.57 -7.19 -11.51
C LYS A 179 0.54 -7.54 -10.52
N GLU A 180 1.67 -8.01 -11.05
CA GLU A 180 2.87 -8.29 -10.26
C GLU A 180 3.39 -7.04 -9.53
N PRO A 181 3.94 -7.20 -8.32
CA PRO A 181 4.56 -6.09 -7.58
C PRO A 181 5.86 -5.64 -8.26
N ILE A 182 6.38 -4.47 -7.87
CA ILE A 182 7.68 -3.98 -8.37
C ILE A 182 8.77 -4.93 -7.91
N TYR A 183 9.48 -5.57 -8.83
CA TYR A 183 10.71 -6.29 -8.48
C TYR A 183 11.79 -5.29 -8.09
N THR A 184 12.43 -5.50 -6.94
CA THR A 184 13.43 -4.56 -6.40
C THR A 184 14.53 -5.29 -5.65
N THR A 185 15.60 -4.58 -5.29
CA THR A 185 16.73 -5.08 -4.50
C THR A 185 16.78 -4.45 -3.11
N LEU A 186 17.58 -5.02 -2.21
CA LEU A 186 17.84 -4.41 -0.90
C LEU A 186 18.53 -3.04 -1.01
N ALA A 187 19.34 -2.81 -2.05
CA ALA A 187 20.01 -1.53 -2.27
C ALA A 187 18.97 -0.43 -2.55
N GLU A 188 18.01 -0.70 -3.44
CA GLU A 188 16.91 0.22 -3.75
C GLU A 188 15.99 0.44 -2.55
N LEU A 189 15.73 -0.60 -1.74
CA LEU A 189 14.97 -0.40 -0.49
C LEU A 189 15.73 0.44 0.54
N ASN A 190 17.06 0.32 0.60
CA ASN A 190 17.89 1.20 1.43
C ASN A 190 17.83 2.65 0.93
N ASP A 191 17.80 2.87 -0.39
CA ASP A 191 17.58 4.21 -0.95
C ASP A 191 16.24 4.80 -0.45
N ILE A 192 15.15 4.02 -0.49
CA ILE A 192 13.84 4.43 0.05
C ILE A 192 13.93 4.74 1.54
N LEU A 193 14.65 3.92 2.32
CA LEU A 193 14.83 4.11 3.76
C LEU A 193 15.50 5.45 4.09
N VAL A 194 16.48 5.88 3.30
CA VAL A 194 17.16 7.17 3.49
C VAL A 194 16.45 8.34 2.80
N GLY A 195 15.27 8.10 2.20
CA GLY A 195 14.43 9.12 1.56
C GLY A 195 14.74 9.39 0.09
N ASN A 196 15.61 8.60 -0.53
CA ASN A 196 15.86 8.65 -1.96
C ASN A 196 14.77 7.87 -2.71
N SER A 197 14.46 8.30 -3.93
CA SER A 197 13.57 7.55 -4.83
C SER A 197 14.41 6.70 -5.78
N PRO A 198 14.31 5.36 -5.75
CA PRO A 198 14.92 4.50 -6.75
C PRO A 198 14.45 4.88 -8.16
N SER A 199 15.27 4.55 -9.17
CA SER A 199 14.88 4.70 -10.56
C SER A 199 13.51 4.06 -10.79
N THR A 200 12.57 4.83 -11.36
CA THR A 200 11.20 4.38 -11.64
C THR A 200 11.09 3.53 -12.90
N ARG A 201 12.23 3.21 -13.55
CA ARG A 201 12.22 2.21 -14.63
C ARG A 201 11.81 0.87 -14.02
N VAL A 202 10.63 0.40 -14.41
CA VAL A 202 10.17 -0.97 -14.14
C VAL A 202 11.22 -1.90 -14.72
N LYS A 203 12.03 -2.48 -13.85
CA LYS A 203 12.99 -3.49 -14.23
C LYS A 203 12.24 -4.77 -14.53
N ASN A 204 12.45 -5.31 -15.72
CA ASN A 204 12.03 -6.67 -16.03
C ASN A 204 12.80 -7.62 -15.12
N ILE A 205 12.26 -8.83 -14.91
CA ILE A 205 12.97 -9.89 -14.17
C ILE A 205 14.37 -10.13 -14.79
N GLU A 206 14.49 -9.96 -16.11
CA GLU A 206 15.72 -10.06 -16.89
C GLU A 206 16.76 -8.97 -16.58
N ASP A 207 16.37 -7.84 -15.98
CA ASP A 207 17.28 -6.75 -15.60
C ASP A 207 17.97 -6.99 -14.25
N PHE A 208 17.64 -8.09 -13.56
CA PHE A 208 18.32 -8.52 -12.35
C PHE A 208 19.34 -9.59 -12.73
N ASP A 209 20.62 -9.37 -12.41
CA ASP A 209 21.67 -10.35 -12.69
C ASP A 209 21.25 -11.72 -12.17
N PRO A 210 21.15 -12.75 -13.05
CA PRO A 210 21.07 -14.11 -12.56
C PRO A 210 22.31 -14.34 -11.69
N PRO A 211 22.18 -15.04 -10.56
CA PRO A 211 23.35 -15.33 -9.75
C PRO A 211 24.42 -15.97 -10.63
N ILE A 212 25.66 -15.51 -10.48
CA ILE A 212 26.83 -16.26 -10.93
C ILE A 212 26.61 -17.67 -10.40
N GLN A 213 26.41 -18.63 -11.31
CA GLN A 213 26.52 -20.04 -10.98
C GLN A 213 27.98 -20.19 -10.53
N SER A 214 28.24 -20.05 -9.23
CA SER A 214 29.50 -20.48 -8.66
C SER A 214 29.60 -21.95 -9.02
N GLU A 215 30.56 -22.24 -9.88
CA GLU A 215 30.76 -23.50 -10.56
C GLU A 215 30.57 -24.67 -9.60
N LEU A 216 29.68 -25.58 -9.99
CA LEU A 216 29.72 -26.95 -9.48
C LEU A 216 31.01 -27.58 -10.02
N PHE A 217 32.09 -27.44 -9.24
CA PHE A 217 33.22 -28.37 -9.23
C PHE A 217 33.30 -29.01 -7.84
#